data_AF-A0A8B8W296-F1
#
_entry.id   AF-A0A8B8W296-F1
#
_cell.length_a   1.000
_cell.length_b   1.000
_cell.length_c   1.000
_cell.angle_alpha   90.00
_cell.angle_beta   90.00
_cell.angle_gamma   90.00
#
_symmetry.space_group_name_H-M   'P 1'
#
loop_
_entity.id
_entity.type
_entity.pdbx_description
1 polymer ?
#
loop_
_entity_poly.entity_id
_entity_poly.type
_entity_poly.pdbx_seq_one_letter_code
_entity_poly.pdbx_strand_id
1 'polypeptide(L)'
;MEPMYPLTGTQMNTRFSSSRMVPFYFPPSKCALWNPVPIGDYIYLHLNYHRNPKLVVTEKTIRLACRHAKQNKENLPCFLLGSLTVDEDEESVTLTIDRFDPGREVPECLERTPTASLPGDFVIPCKIHTQGLCSREIIVHNADNFNSAFKALQHHVCSKDSLDCGKLLSLRAHITSRESLDTVDFDLDWAAVTLANTFKCTPVKPIPIIPTALARNLSSNLNISQVQGTYKYGYLTMDETRKLLLLLESDPKVYSLPLVGIWLSGIIHIYSPQVWACCLRYVFSSSIQERMLNLLTKTQPVLN
;
A
#
# COMPACT_ATOMS: atom_id res chain seq x y z
N MET A 1 -80.98 19.71 -26.73
CA MET A 1 -80.43 20.51 -25.62
C MET A 1 -80.28 19.55 -24.44
N GLU A 2 -79.13 18.89 -24.38
CA GLU A 2 -78.58 18.30 -23.15
C GLU A 2 -77.07 18.44 -23.30
N PRO A 3 -76.40 18.99 -22.28
CA PRO A 3 -75.01 18.60 -22.05
C PRO A 3 -74.79 18.13 -20.61
N MET A 4 -74.14 16.98 -20.52
CA MET A 4 -73.50 16.41 -19.35
C MET A 4 -72.42 17.35 -18.79
N TYR A 5 -72.34 17.42 -17.46
CA TYR A 5 -71.22 18.01 -16.72
C TYR A 5 -69.94 17.18 -16.88
N PRO A 6 -68.75 17.81 -17.05
CA PRO A 6 -67.48 17.17 -16.77
C PRO A 6 -66.95 17.50 -15.37
N LEU A 7 -66.43 16.46 -14.72
CA LEU A 7 -65.69 16.48 -13.45
C LEU A 7 -64.34 17.21 -13.59
N THR A 8 -63.99 17.90 -12.52
CA THR A 8 -62.76 18.67 -12.29
C THR A 8 -61.50 17.78 -12.31
N GLY A 9 -60.56 18.09 -13.21
CA GLY A 9 -59.21 17.54 -13.22
C GLY A 9 -58.22 18.47 -12.55
N THR A 10 -57.55 17.99 -11.51
CA THR A 10 -56.48 18.69 -10.77
C THR A 10 -55.23 18.84 -11.64
N GLN A 11 -54.83 20.08 -11.94
CA GLN A 11 -53.52 20.38 -12.53
C GLN A 11 -52.40 20.09 -11.52
N MET A 12 -51.63 19.02 -11.75
CA MET A 12 -50.30 18.88 -11.14
C MET A 12 -49.25 19.36 -12.14
N ASN A 13 -48.58 20.46 -11.77
CA ASN A 13 -47.38 20.97 -12.42
C ASN A 13 -46.24 19.94 -12.35
N THR A 14 -46.01 19.20 -13.44
CA THR A 14 -44.82 18.37 -13.63
C THR A 14 -43.62 19.23 -14.05
N ARG A 15 -43.03 19.96 -13.09
CA ARG A 15 -41.68 20.53 -13.22
C ARG A 15 -40.66 19.59 -12.56
N PHE A 16 -40.40 18.46 -13.19
CA PHE A 16 -39.15 17.71 -13.00
C PHE A 16 -38.63 17.31 -14.37
N SER A 17 -37.84 18.20 -14.98
CA SER A 17 -37.01 17.85 -16.11
C SER A 17 -36.07 16.74 -15.67
N SER A 18 -36.19 15.57 -16.29
CA SER A 18 -35.26 14.47 -16.08
C SER A 18 -33.87 14.94 -16.50
N SER A 19 -32.99 15.28 -15.56
CA SER A 19 -31.56 15.31 -15.82
C SER A 19 -31.12 13.86 -16.03
N ARG A 20 -31.33 13.31 -17.23
CA ARG A 20 -30.66 12.09 -17.64
C ARG A 20 -29.17 12.40 -17.58
N MET A 21 -28.48 11.87 -16.56
CA MET A 21 -27.02 11.83 -16.56
C MET A 21 -26.61 11.15 -17.85
N VAL A 22 -25.99 11.90 -18.77
CA VAL A 22 -25.37 11.32 -19.95
C VAL A 22 -24.35 10.30 -19.45
N PRO A 23 -24.41 9.02 -19.88
CA PRO A 23 -23.49 8.02 -19.40
C PRO A 23 -22.06 8.45 -19.76
N PHE A 24 -21.14 8.34 -18.80
CA PHE A 24 -19.73 8.55 -19.08
C PHE A 24 -19.22 7.34 -19.85
N TYR A 25 -18.96 7.53 -21.14
CA TYR A 25 -18.37 6.52 -21.99
C TYR A 25 -16.87 6.78 -22.13
N PHE A 26 -16.10 5.70 -22.18
CA PHE A 26 -14.66 5.75 -22.44
C PHE A 26 -14.40 6.03 -23.93
N PRO A 27 -13.25 6.63 -24.32
CA PRO A 27 -12.89 6.80 -25.71
C PRO A 27 -13.08 5.53 -26.54
N PRO A 28 -13.70 5.62 -27.74
CA PRO A 28 -13.89 4.47 -28.62
C PRO A 28 -12.58 3.82 -29.04
N SER A 29 -11.52 4.62 -29.22
CA SER A 29 -10.17 4.14 -29.50
C SER A 29 -9.38 3.97 -28.20
N LYS A 30 -9.09 2.72 -27.86
CA LYS A 30 -8.24 2.33 -26.74
C LYS A 30 -6.74 2.59 -26.98
N CYS A 31 -6.36 3.05 -28.18
CA CYS A 31 -4.98 3.34 -28.57
C CYS A 31 -4.64 4.83 -28.42
N ALA A 32 -3.40 5.12 -27.98
CA ALA A 32 -2.82 6.46 -27.93
C ALA A 32 -3.73 7.49 -27.25
N LEU A 33 -4.16 7.19 -26.02
CA LEU A 33 -5.08 8.03 -25.23
C LEU A 33 -4.55 9.45 -25.02
N TRP A 34 -3.22 9.59 -24.91
CA TRP A 34 -2.49 10.85 -24.87
C TRP A 34 -1.18 10.72 -25.66
N ASN A 35 -0.43 11.82 -25.78
CA ASN A 35 0.90 11.82 -26.39
C ASN A 35 1.94 11.21 -25.42
N PRO A 36 2.52 10.03 -25.71
CA PRO A 36 3.46 9.36 -24.81
C PRO A 36 4.91 9.86 -24.94
N VAL A 37 5.17 10.86 -25.79
CA VAL A 37 6.54 11.35 -26.03
C VAL A 37 7.14 11.91 -24.72
N PRO A 38 8.28 11.36 -24.26
CA PRO A 38 9.00 11.85 -23.09
C PRO A 38 9.39 13.31 -23.23
N ILE A 39 9.23 14.08 -22.16
CA ILE A 39 9.70 15.47 -22.08
C ILE A 39 10.94 15.65 -21.19
N GLY A 40 11.50 14.55 -20.69
CA GLY A 40 12.66 14.54 -19.81
C GLY A 40 13.11 13.12 -19.49
N ASP A 41 14.09 13.01 -18.61
CA ASP A 41 14.67 11.73 -18.21
C ASP A 41 13.69 10.88 -17.42
N TYR A 42 13.92 9.57 -17.47
CA TYR A 42 13.15 8.63 -16.70
C TYR A 42 13.82 8.33 -15.36
N ILE A 43 13.02 7.85 -14.42
CA ILE A 43 13.50 7.30 -13.14
C ILE A 43 12.89 5.92 -12.92
N TYR A 44 13.52 5.14 -12.05
CA TYR A 44 12.94 3.89 -11.58
C TYR A 44 12.37 4.06 -10.18
N LEU A 45 11.24 3.41 -9.92
CA LEU A 45 10.60 3.37 -8.63
C LEU A 45 10.75 1.98 -8.03
N HIS A 46 11.26 1.94 -6.80
CA HIS A 46 11.33 0.76 -5.96
C HIS A 46 11.52 1.18 -4.51
N LEU A 47 11.08 0.34 -3.56
CA LEU A 47 11.18 0.61 -2.12
C LEU A 47 12.58 0.98 -1.65
N ASN A 48 13.61 0.36 -2.24
CA ASN A 48 15.02 0.59 -1.90
C ASN A 48 15.85 1.18 -3.06
N TYR A 49 15.22 1.95 -3.95
CA TYR A 49 15.90 2.48 -5.14
C TYR A 49 17.06 3.42 -4.79
N HIS A 50 16.82 4.41 -3.92
CA HIS A 50 17.83 5.38 -3.51
C HIS A 50 18.62 4.91 -2.28
N ARG A 51 17.92 4.39 -1.26
CA ARG A 51 18.53 3.88 -0.04
C ARG A 51 17.80 2.66 0.50
N ASN A 52 18.55 1.78 1.16
CA ASN A 52 18.00 0.63 1.85
C ASN A 52 17.13 1.06 3.05
N PRO A 53 16.01 0.34 3.31
CA PRO A 53 15.21 0.51 4.52
C PRO A 53 16.08 0.46 5.78
N LYS A 54 15.79 1.35 6.73
CA LYS A 54 16.49 1.42 8.01
C LYS A 54 15.68 0.73 9.11
N LEU A 55 16.38 0.05 10.01
CA LEU A 55 15.80 -0.58 11.19
C LEU A 55 16.34 0.11 12.44
N VAL A 56 15.43 0.65 13.25
CA VAL A 56 15.75 1.27 14.55
C VAL A 56 15.05 0.47 15.63
N VAL A 57 15.80 -0.05 16.60
CA VAL A 57 15.23 -0.90 17.66
C VAL A 57 15.61 -0.32 19.01
N THR A 58 14.62 -0.15 19.89
CA THR A 58 14.94 0.28 21.25
C THR A 58 15.52 -0.88 22.06
N GLU A 59 16.62 -0.60 22.77
CA GLU A 59 17.29 -1.57 23.63
C GLU A 59 16.32 -2.17 24.68
N LYS A 60 15.41 -1.33 25.21
CA LYS A 60 14.37 -1.76 26.16
C LYS A 60 13.52 -2.89 25.61
N THR A 61 13.14 -2.83 24.34
CA THR A 61 12.34 -3.87 23.67
C THR A 61 13.08 -5.21 23.65
N ILE A 62 14.35 -5.19 23.27
CA ILE A 62 15.20 -6.40 23.22
C ILE A 62 15.39 -6.98 24.62
N ARG A 63 15.63 -6.14 25.63
CA ARG A 63 15.75 -6.59 27.04
C ARG A 63 14.48 -7.24 27.55
N LEU A 64 13.31 -6.69 27.25
CA LEU A 64 12.01 -7.27 27.64
C LEU A 64 11.78 -8.63 26.98
N ALA A 65 12.05 -8.72 25.68
CA ALA A 65 12.00 -9.97 24.92
C ALA A 65 12.88 -11.04 25.57
N CYS A 66 14.16 -10.74 25.83
CA CYS A 66 15.08 -11.69 26.43
C CYS A 66 14.70 -12.07 27.86
N ARG A 67 14.20 -11.13 28.66
CA ARG A 67 13.71 -11.41 30.02
C ARG A 67 12.53 -12.37 30.00
N HIS A 68 11.58 -12.17 29.08
CA HIS A 68 10.44 -13.06 28.90
C HIS A 68 10.89 -14.47 28.48
N ALA A 69 11.82 -14.57 27.54
CA ALA A 69 12.36 -15.84 27.08
C ALA A 69 13.15 -16.61 28.15
N LYS A 70 13.72 -15.94 29.16
CA LYS A 70 14.36 -16.61 30.31
C LYS A 70 13.36 -17.16 31.31
N GLN A 71 12.24 -16.46 31.49
CA GLN A 71 11.20 -16.87 32.42
C GLN A 71 10.38 -18.06 31.89
N ASN A 72 10.29 -18.20 30.57
CA ASN A 72 9.58 -19.28 29.90
C ASN A 72 10.58 -20.32 29.40
N LYS A 73 10.45 -21.59 29.84
CA LYS A 73 11.36 -22.67 29.43
C LYS A 73 11.18 -23.12 27.99
N GLU A 74 10.07 -22.73 27.36
CA GLU A 74 9.78 -23.05 25.97
C GLU A 74 10.16 -21.86 25.07
N ASN A 75 10.90 -22.13 24.00
CA ASN A 75 11.26 -21.15 22.98
C ASN A 75 10.04 -20.80 22.10
N LEU A 76 9.03 -20.18 22.73
CA LEU A 76 7.79 -19.82 22.08
C LEU A 76 7.99 -18.63 21.13
N PRO A 77 7.29 -18.62 19.98
CA PRO A 77 7.29 -17.46 19.12
C PRO A 77 6.70 -16.26 19.85
N CYS A 78 7.24 -15.08 19.56
CA CYS A 78 6.81 -13.80 20.08
C CYS A 78 6.82 -12.76 18.95
N PHE A 79 6.45 -11.52 19.28
CA PHE A 79 6.34 -10.45 18.31
C PHE A 79 7.09 -9.21 18.77
N LEU A 80 7.76 -8.56 17.81
CA LEU A 80 8.19 -7.18 17.94
C LEU A 80 7.19 -6.32 17.16
N LEU A 81 6.79 -5.20 17.75
CA LEU A 81 5.84 -4.27 17.17
C LEU A 81 6.52 -2.91 16.99
N GLY A 82 6.16 -2.24 15.91
CA GLY A 82 6.75 -0.96 15.55
C GLY A 82 5.89 -0.19 14.56
N SER A 83 6.46 0.86 13.98
CA SER A 83 5.85 1.65 12.91
C SER A 83 6.82 1.85 11.75
N LEU A 84 6.30 1.73 10.52
CA LEU A 84 7.06 2.04 9.31
C LEU A 84 6.71 3.45 8.87
N THR A 85 7.73 4.27 8.68
CA THR A 85 7.58 5.66 8.23
C THR A 85 8.44 5.90 6.99
N VAL A 86 7.99 6.79 6.11
CA VAL A 86 8.80 7.28 4.98
C VAL A 86 9.69 8.40 5.52
N ASP A 87 10.97 8.39 5.14
CA ASP A 87 11.92 9.42 5.54
C ASP A 87 11.48 10.80 4.98
N GLU A 88 11.86 11.90 5.64
CA GLU A 88 11.47 13.27 5.25
C GLU A 88 11.89 13.65 3.81
N ASP A 89 12.97 13.05 3.30
CA ASP A 89 13.46 13.26 1.93
C ASP A 89 12.79 12.33 0.90
N GLU A 90 11.91 11.44 1.36
CA GLU A 90 11.20 10.41 0.58
C GLU A 90 12.12 9.43 -0.19
N GLU A 91 13.40 9.32 0.18
CA GLU A 91 14.35 8.41 -0.49
C GLU A 91 14.34 6.99 0.09
N SER A 92 13.76 6.81 1.29
CA SER A 92 13.74 5.53 1.99
C SER A 92 12.62 5.42 3.02
N VAL A 93 12.60 4.30 3.72
CA VAL A 93 11.70 4.04 4.83
C VAL A 93 12.49 3.66 6.08
N THR A 94 11.99 4.09 7.24
CA THR A 94 12.53 3.74 8.56
C THR A 94 11.48 2.97 9.35
N LEU A 95 11.86 1.76 9.79
CA LEU A 95 11.08 0.91 10.69
C LEU A 95 11.59 1.10 12.12
N THR A 96 10.73 1.63 12.98
CA THR A 96 11.05 1.84 14.40
C THR A 96 10.35 0.79 15.24
N ILE A 97 11.11 -0.06 15.94
CA ILE A 97 10.64 -1.10 16.84
C ILE A 97 10.78 -0.62 18.29
N ASP A 98 9.64 -0.46 18.97
CA ASP A 98 9.57 0.05 20.34
C ASP A 98 8.78 -0.84 21.30
N ARG A 99 8.06 -1.84 20.79
CA ARG A 99 7.17 -2.69 21.58
C ARG A 99 7.51 -4.17 21.42
N PHE A 100 7.45 -4.87 22.56
CA PHE A 100 7.54 -6.32 22.63
C PHE A 100 6.18 -6.86 23.02
N ASP A 101 5.73 -7.90 22.33
CA ASP A 101 4.49 -8.61 22.62
C ASP A 101 4.78 -10.12 22.68
N PRO A 102 4.55 -10.79 23.82
CA PRO A 102 4.71 -12.24 23.89
C PRO A 102 3.71 -12.98 22.98
N GLY A 103 2.58 -12.36 22.65
CA GLY A 103 1.48 -12.94 21.89
C GLY A 103 0.58 -13.82 22.75
N ARG A 104 -0.57 -14.19 22.17
CA ARG A 104 -1.59 -15.05 22.78
C ARG A 104 -1.88 -16.26 21.91
N GLU A 105 -2.20 -17.37 22.59
CA GLU A 105 -2.77 -18.54 21.94
C GLU A 105 -4.25 -18.28 21.66
N VAL A 106 -4.71 -18.76 20.50
CA VAL A 106 -6.13 -18.69 20.12
C VAL A 106 -6.61 -20.14 20.08
N PRO A 107 -7.69 -20.51 20.81
CA PRO A 107 -8.14 -21.91 20.95
C PRO A 107 -8.42 -22.64 19.63
N GLU A 108 -8.56 -21.91 18.52
CA GLU A 108 -8.87 -22.44 17.17
C GLU A 108 -7.70 -22.32 16.19
N CYS A 109 -6.56 -21.73 16.59
CA CYS A 109 -5.40 -21.51 15.75
C CYS A 109 -4.16 -22.18 16.36
N LEU A 110 -3.47 -23.00 15.57
CA LEU A 110 -2.18 -23.59 15.97
C LEU A 110 -1.07 -22.53 16.06
N GLU A 111 -1.26 -21.36 15.45
CA GLU A 111 -0.29 -20.27 15.46
C GLU A 111 -0.66 -19.19 16.49
N ARG A 112 0.35 -18.73 17.22
CA ARG A 112 0.24 -17.61 18.16
C ARG A 112 -0.04 -16.32 17.39
N THR A 113 -0.82 -15.43 17.98
CA THR A 113 -1.13 -14.11 17.39
C THR A 113 -0.69 -13.00 18.33
N PRO A 114 -0.41 -11.78 17.82
CA PRO A 114 -0.22 -10.62 18.69
C PRO A 114 -1.41 -10.43 19.62
N THR A 115 -1.12 -10.05 20.87
CA THR A 115 -2.10 -9.80 21.92
C THR A 115 -2.96 -8.58 21.60
N ALA A 116 -2.31 -7.51 21.13
CA ALA A 116 -2.96 -6.27 20.76
C ALA A 116 -2.23 -5.62 19.58
N SER A 117 -2.86 -5.61 18.40
CA SER A 117 -2.37 -4.89 17.23
C SER A 117 -3.19 -3.61 17.04
N LEU A 118 -2.51 -2.47 17.00
CA LEU A 118 -3.13 -1.19 16.67
C LEU A 118 -3.11 -0.96 15.16
N PRO A 119 -4.03 -0.14 14.61
CA PRO A 119 -3.94 0.29 13.22
C PRO A 119 -2.60 0.99 12.94
N GLY A 120 -1.90 0.53 11.91
CA GLY A 120 -0.56 1.03 11.55
C GLY A 120 0.61 0.28 12.22
N ASP A 121 0.32 -0.69 13.10
CA ASP A 121 1.37 -1.52 13.69
C ASP A 121 2.04 -2.40 12.64
N PHE A 122 3.36 -2.27 12.57
CA PHE A 122 4.22 -3.19 11.83
C PHE A 122 4.56 -4.37 12.74
N VAL A 123 4.06 -5.57 12.40
CA VAL A 123 4.22 -6.79 13.20
C VAL A 123 5.39 -7.62 12.67
N ILE A 124 6.33 -7.95 13.56
CA ILE A 124 7.51 -8.76 13.25
C ILE A 124 7.48 -10.03 14.07
N PRO A 125 7.32 -11.20 13.44
CA PRO A 125 7.54 -12.47 14.10
C PRO A 125 8.99 -12.57 14.59
N CYS A 126 9.17 -12.89 15.86
CA CYS A 126 10.46 -12.94 16.52
C CYS A 126 10.67 -14.27 17.24
N LYS A 127 11.88 -14.85 17.08
CA LYS A 127 12.37 -16.00 17.86
C LYS A 127 13.50 -15.55 18.77
N ILE A 128 13.53 -16.08 19.98
CA ILE A 128 14.53 -15.68 20.98
C ILE A 128 15.26 -16.93 21.46
N HIS A 129 16.59 -16.85 21.52
CA HIS A 129 17.47 -17.91 21.99
C HIS A 129 18.30 -17.41 23.17
N THR A 130 18.17 -18.08 24.32
CA THR A 130 18.80 -17.68 25.59
C THR A 130 19.84 -18.67 26.10
N GLN A 131 20.07 -19.79 25.41
CA GLN A 131 20.84 -20.94 25.93
C GLN A 131 21.95 -21.38 24.97
N GLY A 132 23.22 -21.12 25.34
CA GLY A 132 24.44 -21.74 24.80
C GLY A 132 24.84 -21.43 23.35
N LEU A 133 26.12 -21.66 23.02
CA LEU A 133 26.77 -21.39 21.71
C LEU A 133 25.85 -21.69 20.52
N CYS A 134 25.38 -20.65 19.84
CA CYS A 134 24.70 -20.82 18.55
C CYS A 134 25.75 -21.20 17.51
N SER A 135 26.02 -22.50 17.33
CA SER A 135 27.02 -23.00 16.37
C SER A 135 26.47 -23.19 14.95
N ARG A 136 25.33 -22.58 14.62
CA ARG A 136 24.69 -22.71 13.31
C ARG A 136 24.32 -21.35 12.78
N GLU A 137 24.53 -21.14 11.49
CA GLU A 137 23.97 -20.02 10.73
C GLU A 137 22.49 -19.85 11.10
N ILE A 138 22.14 -18.69 11.64
CA ILE A 138 20.77 -18.39 12.03
C ILE A 138 19.98 -18.12 10.75
N ILE A 139 19.24 -19.12 10.29
CA ILE A 139 18.33 -18.98 9.16
C ILE A 139 17.07 -18.23 9.64
N VAL A 140 17.03 -16.92 9.38
CA VAL A 140 15.90 -16.05 9.76
C VAL A 140 14.63 -16.35 8.94
N HIS A 141 14.78 -16.72 7.67
CA HIS A 141 13.69 -17.20 6.81
C HIS A 141 14.00 -18.58 6.26
N ASN A 142 13.15 -19.56 6.53
CA ASN A 142 13.13 -20.81 5.78
C ASN A 142 12.26 -20.70 4.52
N ALA A 143 12.23 -21.74 3.68
CA ALA A 143 11.46 -21.73 2.43
C ALA A 143 9.95 -21.48 2.67
N ASP A 144 9.37 -22.06 3.71
CA ASP A 144 7.96 -21.86 4.05
C ASP A 144 7.68 -20.42 4.50
N ASN A 145 8.63 -19.80 5.22
CA ASN A 145 8.54 -18.41 5.64
C ASN A 145 8.55 -17.47 4.44
N PHE A 146 9.41 -17.71 3.46
CA PHE A 146 9.38 -16.96 2.20
C PHE A 146 8.06 -17.15 1.47
N ASN A 147 7.59 -18.39 1.32
CA ASN A 147 6.31 -18.68 0.65
C ASN A 147 5.13 -17.95 1.31
N SER A 148 5.06 -17.97 2.64
CA SER A 148 4.02 -17.27 3.39
C SER A 148 4.17 -15.75 3.29
N ALA A 149 5.39 -15.21 3.32
CA ALA A 149 5.65 -13.78 3.13
C ALA A 149 5.20 -13.32 1.74
N PHE A 150 5.54 -14.05 0.68
CA PHE A 150 5.12 -13.73 -0.69
C PHE A 150 3.60 -13.80 -0.87
N LYS A 151 2.94 -14.83 -0.31
CA LYS A 151 1.47 -14.91 -0.34
C LYS A 151 0.82 -13.72 0.37
N ALA A 152 1.36 -13.32 1.52
CA ALA A 152 0.88 -12.14 2.24
C ALA A 152 1.09 -10.87 1.41
N LEU A 153 2.30 -10.62 0.89
CA LEU A 153 2.60 -9.46 0.05
C LEU A 153 1.69 -9.40 -1.18
N GLN A 154 1.49 -10.53 -1.86
CA GLN A 154 0.61 -10.66 -3.01
C GLN A 154 -0.85 -10.33 -2.64
N HIS A 155 -1.34 -10.85 -1.51
CA HIS A 155 -2.68 -10.54 -1.04
C HIS A 155 -2.89 -9.03 -0.86
N HIS A 156 -1.93 -8.34 -0.23
CA HIS A 156 -2.02 -6.89 0.03
C HIS A 156 -2.01 -6.01 -1.22
N VAL A 157 -1.34 -6.42 -2.30
CA VAL A 157 -1.41 -5.69 -3.58
C VAL A 157 -2.65 -6.06 -4.39
N CYS A 158 -3.16 -7.29 -4.23
CA CYS A 158 -4.30 -7.79 -4.98
C CYS A 158 -5.66 -7.37 -4.38
N SER A 159 -5.72 -7.04 -3.08
CA SER A 159 -7.00 -6.82 -2.38
C SER A 159 -7.71 -5.50 -2.72
N LYS A 160 -8.90 -5.32 -2.13
CA LYS A 160 -9.69 -4.06 -2.14
C LYS A 160 -9.46 -3.20 -0.89
N ASP A 161 -8.69 -3.71 0.08
CA ASP A 161 -8.46 -3.00 1.33
C ASP A 161 -7.63 -1.75 1.08
N SER A 162 -7.76 -0.74 1.93
CA SER A 162 -6.93 0.47 1.85
C SER A 162 -5.46 0.12 1.77
N LEU A 163 -4.74 0.77 0.86
CA LEU A 163 -3.30 0.52 0.69
C LEU A 163 -2.52 0.96 1.93
N ASP A 164 -1.82 0.00 2.53
CA ASP A 164 -0.87 0.23 3.62
C ASP A 164 0.53 -0.15 3.13
N CYS A 165 1.40 0.85 2.97
CA CYS A 165 2.77 0.66 2.51
C CYS A 165 3.58 -0.23 3.46
N GLY A 166 3.25 -0.23 4.76
CA GLY A 166 3.87 -1.11 5.75
C GLY A 166 3.69 -2.58 5.41
N LYS A 167 2.56 -2.94 4.80
CA LYS A 167 2.25 -4.34 4.45
C LYS A 167 2.89 -4.81 3.15
N LEU A 168 3.66 -3.96 2.47
CA LEU A 168 4.49 -4.30 1.30
C LEU A 168 5.92 -4.70 1.69
N LEU A 169 6.19 -4.78 2.98
CA LEU A 169 7.43 -5.27 3.55
C LEU A 169 7.09 -6.30 4.63
N SER A 170 7.73 -7.48 4.58
CA SER A 170 7.61 -8.50 5.61
C SER A 170 8.97 -8.70 6.26
N LEU A 171 9.06 -8.57 7.58
CA LEU A 171 10.32 -8.73 8.32
C LEU A 171 10.18 -9.82 9.38
N ARG A 172 11.24 -10.60 9.56
CA ARG A 172 11.40 -11.54 10.68
C ARG A 172 12.69 -11.22 11.43
N ALA A 173 12.67 -11.45 12.74
CA ALA A 173 13.80 -11.19 13.61
C ALA A 173 14.12 -12.40 14.49
N HIS A 174 15.40 -12.58 14.77
CA HIS A 174 15.93 -13.55 15.71
C HIS A 174 16.81 -12.79 16.70
N ILE A 175 16.58 -13.03 17.98
CA ILE A 175 17.37 -12.42 19.06
C ILE A 175 18.13 -13.52 19.78
N THR A 176 19.44 -13.38 19.88
CA THR A 176 20.26 -14.24 20.72
C THR A 176 20.76 -13.44 21.91
N SER A 177 20.52 -13.94 23.13
CA SER A 177 21.01 -13.33 24.36
C SER A 177 22.10 -14.22 24.96
N ARG A 178 23.29 -13.65 25.19
CA ARG A 178 24.40 -14.31 25.89
C ARG A 178 24.70 -13.53 27.16
N GLU A 179 24.61 -14.20 28.30
CA GLU A 179 24.99 -13.64 29.59
C GLU A 179 26.36 -14.14 29.99
N SER A 180 27.26 -13.20 30.29
CA SER A 180 28.48 -13.44 31.04
C SER A 180 28.27 -12.94 32.49
N LEU A 181 29.28 -13.09 33.36
CA LEU A 181 29.17 -12.67 34.77
C LEU A 181 28.83 -11.18 34.92
N ASP A 182 29.34 -10.31 34.03
CA ASP A 182 29.23 -8.85 34.15
C ASP A 182 28.54 -8.18 32.93
N THR A 183 28.35 -8.90 31.82
CA THR A 183 27.77 -8.35 30.58
C THR A 183 26.63 -9.19 30.05
N VAL A 184 25.69 -8.52 29.39
CA VAL A 184 24.65 -9.17 28.60
C VAL A 184 24.79 -8.71 27.17
N ASP A 185 25.18 -9.63 26.30
CA ASP A 185 25.30 -9.39 24.87
C ASP A 185 24.01 -9.79 24.17
N PHE A 186 23.61 -8.97 23.21
CA PHE A 186 22.43 -9.21 22.37
C PHE A 186 22.85 -9.19 20.90
N ASP A 187 22.57 -10.27 20.19
CA ASP A 187 22.62 -10.29 18.73
C ASP A 187 21.20 -10.19 18.19
N LEU A 188 20.99 -9.30 17.21
CA LEU A 188 19.74 -9.16 16.48
C LEU A 188 20.00 -9.48 15.01
N ASP A 189 19.57 -10.67 14.60
CA ASP A 189 19.54 -11.08 13.20
C ASP A 189 18.16 -10.80 12.62
N TRP A 190 18.09 -10.17 11.46
CA TRP A 190 16.82 -9.86 10.83
C TRP A 190 16.91 -10.00 9.32
N ALA A 191 15.77 -10.26 8.70
CA ALA A 191 15.67 -10.35 7.27
C ALA A 191 14.30 -9.88 6.80
N ALA A 192 14.29 -9.10 5.74
CA ALA A 192 13.10 -8.51 5.16
C ALA A 192 12.86 -8.99 3.73
N VAL A 193 11.59 -9.08 3.35
CA VAL A 193 11.12 -9.52 2.04
C VAL A 193 10.16 -8.47 1.50
N THR A 194 10.35 -8.09 0.25
CA THR A 194 9.47 -7.16 -0.47
C THR A 194 9.32 -7.61 -1.93
N LEU A 195 8.46 -6.94 -2.69
CA LEU A 195 8.24 -7.22 -4.11
C LEU A 195 9.37 -6.61 -4.95
N ALA A 196 9.94 -7.39 -5.87
CA ALA A 196 11.07 -6.94 -6.71
C ALA A 196 10.65 -6.07 -7.91
N ASN A 197 9.35 -5.79 -8.07
CA ASN A 197 8.83 -5.08 -9.23
C ASN A 197 9.29 -3.62 -9.24
N THR A 198 9.99 -3.22 -10.30
CA THR A 198 10.40 -1.84 -10.53
C THR A 198 9.50 -1.17 -11.57
N PHE A 199 9.16 0.11 -11.37
CA PHE A 199 8.42 0.89 -12.36
C PHE A 199 9.30 1.95 -13.00
N LYS A 200 9.29 2.02 -14.33
CA LYS A 200 9.92 3.12 -15.07
C LYS A 200 8.93 4.26 -15.19
N CYS A 201 9.27 5.42 -14.65
CA CYS A 201 8.48 6.64 -14.74
C CYS A 201 9.14 7.62 -15.69
N THR A 202 8.39 8.16 -16.64
CA THR A 202 8.90 9.11 -17.63
C THR A 202 7.95 10.29 -17.71
N PRO A 203 8.44 11.54 -17.56
CA PRO A 203 7.57 12.70 -17.63
C PRO A 203 7.04 12.88 -19.06
N VAL A 204 5.77 13.25 -19.16
CA VAL A 204 5.08 13.50 -20.44
C VAL A 204 4.41 14.87 -20.42
N LYS A 205 3.95 15.34 -21.59
CA LYS A 205 3.18 16.59 -21.67
C LYS A 205 1.91 16.52 -20.80
N PRO A 206 1.52 17.62 -20.13
CA PRO A 206 0.30 17.64 -19.31
C PRO A 206 -0.93 17.21 -20.11
N ILE A 207 -1.72 16.33 -19.51
CA ILE A 207 -2.98 15.83 -20.07
C ILE A 207 -4.13 16.64 -19.45
N PRO A 208 -5.10 17.15 -20.23
CA PRO A 208 -6.20 17.93 -19.68
C PRO A 208 -7.03 17.15 -18.66
N ILE A 209 -7.36 17.79 -17.55
CA ILE A 209 -8.16 17.22 -16.45
C ILE A 209 -9.56 17.85 -16.45
N ILE A 210 -10.60 17.05 -16.27
CA ILE A 210 -11.98 17.53 -16.07
C ILE A 210 -12.05 18.26 -14.72
N PRO A 211 -12.52 19.52 -14.66
CA PRO A 211 -12.47 20.35 -13.46
C PRO A 211 -13.58 20.00 -12.44
N THR A 212 -13.55 18.76 -11.94
CA THR A 212 -14.43 18.25 -10.87
C THR A 212 -14.09 18.87 -9.51
N ALA A 213 -14.94 18.64 -8.50
CA ALA A 213 -14.67 19.09 -7.13
C ALA A 213 -13.34 18.52 -6.59
N LEU A 214 -13.05 17.23 -6.88
CA LEU A 214 -11.79 16.60 -6.49
C LEU A 214 -10.59 17.27 -7.19
N ALA A 215 -10.65 17.47 -8.51
CA ALA A 215 -9.56 18.11 -9.24
C ALA A 215 -9.29 19.54 -8.74
N ARG A 216 -10.34 20.31 -8.41
CA ARG A 216 -10.21 21.65 -7.83
C ARG A 216 -9.61 21.62 -6.43
N ASN A 217 -10.01 20.66 -5.58
CA ASN A 217 -9.43 20.52 -4.25
C ASN A 217 -7.94 20.18 -4.32
N LEU A 218 -7.56 19.21 -5.15
CA LEU A 218 -6.16 18.80 -5.32
C LEU A 218 -5.28 19.92 -5.89
N SER A 219 -5.84 20.79 -6.72
CA SER A 219 -5.14 21.95 -7.28
C SER A 219 -5.10 23.16 -6.34
N SER A 220 -5.75 23.10 -5.17
CA SER A 220 -5.81 24.21 -4.22
C SER A 220 -4.65 24.19 -3.22
N ASN A 221 -4.34 25.36 -2.64
CA ASN A 221 -3.31 25.53 -1.62
C ASN A 221 -3.67 24.94 -0.25
N LEU A 222 -4.92 24.48 -0.07
CA LEU A 222 -5.41 23.78 1.12
C LEU A 222 -6.05 22.48 0.68
N ASN A 223 -5.29 21.69 -0.06
CA ASN A 223 -5.76 20.40 -0.52
C ASN A 223 -5.88 19.42 0.65
N ILE A 224 -6.67 18.36 0.44
CA ILE A 224 -6.99 17.40 1.51
C ILE A 224 -5.76 16.69 2.10
N SER A 225 -4.70 16.51 1.31
CA SER A 225 -3.48 15.81 1.76
C SER A 225 -2.66 16.68 2.71
N GLN A 226 -2.53 17.98 2.42
CA GLN A 226 -1.89 18.95 3.31
C GLN A 226 -2.65 19.11 4.63
N VAL A 227 -3.98 19.25 4.57
CA VAL A 227 -4.81 19.44 5.77
C VAL A 227 -4.75 18.21 6.69
N GLN A 228 -4.70 17.01 6.13
CA GLN A 228 -4.64 15.76 6.90
C GLN A 228 -3.22 15.31 7.23
N GLY A 229 -2.19 16.03 6.76
CA GLY A 229 -0.78 15.65 6.96
C GLY A 229 -0.44 14.25 6.42
N THR A 230 -1.20 13.76 5.44
CA THR A 230 -1.04 12.40 4.88
C THR A 230 -1.24 12.43 3.38
N TYR A 231 -0.43 11.66 2.66
CA TYR A 231 -0.60 11.52 1.22
C TYR A 231 -1.98 10.93 0.90
N LYS A 232 -2.50 11.30 -0.27
CA LYS A 232 -3.73 10.75 -0.85
C LYS A 232 -3.45 10.27 -2.25
N TYR A 233 -4.19 9.24 -2.64
CA TYR A 233 -4.12 8.72 -3.98
C TYR A 233 -5.50 8.27 -4.45
N GLY A 234 -5.60 8.01 -5.74
CA GLY A 234 -6.77 7.42 -6.34
C GLY A 234 -6.50 7.05 -7.78
N TYR A 235 -7.57 6.87 -8.55
CA TYR A 235 -7.49 6.33 -9.90
C TYR A 235 -7.86 7.38 -10.95
N LEU A 236 -7.36 7.17 -12.15
CA LEU A 236 -7.67 7.98 -13.33
C LEU A 236 -8.49 7.16 -14.30
N THR A 237 -9.57 7.73 -14.80
CA THR A 237 -10.26 7.29 -16.01
C THR A 237 -10.25 8.43 -17.03
N MET A 238 -10.82 8.20 -18.21
CA MET A 238 -10.83 9.16 -19.30
C MET A 238 -12.22 9.22 -19.94
N ASP A 239 -12.68 10.43 -20.24
CA ASP A 239 -13.93 10.62 -20.98
C ASP A 239 -13.73 10.50 -22.50
N GLU A 240 -14.81 10.49 -23.28
CA GLU A 240 -14.76 10.47 -24.74
C GLU A 240 -13.93 11.62 -25.34
N THR A 241 -13.80 12.75 -24.62
CA THR A 241 -13.04 13.93 -25.06
C THR A 241 -11.54 13.84 -24.73
N ARG A 242 -11.08 12.68 -24.26
CA ARG A 242 -9.68 12.40 -23.89
C ARG A 242 -9.18 13.26 -22.72
N LYS A 243 -10.08 13.64 -21.82
CA LYS A 243 -9.75 14.36 -20.58
C LYS A 243 -9.76 13.39 -19.42
N LEU A 244 -8.82 13.58 -18.50
CA LEU A 244 -8.71 12.77 -17.30
C LEU A 244 -9.81 13.11 -16.30
N LEU A 245 -10.46 12.07 -15.78
CA LEU A 245 -11.37 12.14 -14.66
C LEU A 245 -10.72 11.45 -13.45
N LEU A 246 -10.62 12.18 -12.34
CA LEU A 246 -10.04 11.69 -11.10
C LEU A 246 -11.13 11.01 -10.26
N LEU A 247 -10.85 9.82 -9.77
CA LEU A 247 -11.68 9.02 -8.90
C LEU A 247 -10.98 8.82 -7.55
N LEU A 248 -11.74 8.87 -6.46
CA LEU A 248 -11.23 8.50 -5.14
C LEU A 248 -10.96 6.99 -5.09
N GLU A 249 -10.02 6.54 -4.25
CA GLU A 249 -9.80 5.12 -3.98
C GLU A 249 -11.10 4.40 -3.57
N SER A 250 -11.94 5.07 -2.78
CA SER A 250 -13.21 4.54 -2.27
C SER A 250 -14.37 4.61 -3.26
N ASP A 251 -14.18 5.18 -4.47
CA ASP A 251 -15.27 5.29 -5.44
C ASP A 251 -15.60 3.90 -6.02
N PRO A 252 -16.84 3.38 -5.88
CA PRO A 252 -17.20 2.06 -6.38
C PRO A 252 -17.05 1.93 -7.90
N LYS A 253 -17.06 3.04 -8.65
CA LYS A 253 -16.88 3.05 -10.11
C LYS A 253 -15.46 2.66 -10.53
N VAL A 254 -14.48 2.72 -9.63
CA VAL A 254 -13.10 2.26 -9.90
C VAL A 254 -13.08 0.82 -10.43
N TYR A 255 -14.01 -0.03 -9.98
CA TYR A 255 -14.05 -1.44 -10.35
C TYR A 255 -14.86 -1.74 -11.61
N SER A 256 -15.59 -0.77 -12.15
CA SER A 256 -16.43 -0.94 -13.35
C SER A 256 -16.00 -0.08 -14.53
N LEU A 257 -15.27 1.01 -14.28
CA LEU A 257 -14.76 1.88 -15.32
C LEU A 257 -13.37 1.43 -15.80
N PRO A 258 -13.06 1.58 -17.10
CA PRO A 258 -11.70 1.45 -17.59
C PRO A 258 -10.79 2.51 -16.97
N LEU A 259 -9.71 2.08 -16.34
CA LEU A 259 -8.76 2.95 -15.68
C LEU A 259 -7.50 3.13 -16.52
N VAL A 260 -6.95 4.34 -16.54
CA VAL A 260 -5.77 4.72 -17.35
C VAL A 260 -4.54 5.07 -16.52
N GLY A 261 -4.67 5.09 -15.19
CA GLY A 261 -3.55 5.37 -14.29
C GLY A 261 -4.01 5.70 -12.87
N ILE A 262 -3.12 6.36 -12.14
CA ILE A 262 -3.30 6.80 -10.76
C ILE A 262 -2.96 8.29 -10.62
N TRP A 263 -3.55 8.94 -9.63
CA TRP A 263 -3.13 10.27 -9.17
C TRP A 263 -2.67 10.18 -7.72
N LEU A 264 -1.73 11.05 -7.34
CA LEU A 264 -1.22 11.15 -5.97
C LEU A 264 -1.15 12.63 -5.56
N SER A 265 -1.22 12.89 -4.26
CA SER A 265 -1.14 14.22 -3.66
C SER A 265 -0.54 14.14 -2.26
N GLY A 266 0.18 15.16 -1.83
CA GLY A 266 0.88 15.17 -0.54
C GLY A 266 2.18 14.36 -0.53
N ILE A 267 2.78 14.19 -1.72
CA ILE A 267 4.10 13.59 -1.93
C ILE A 267 4.96 14.66 -2.58
N ILE A 268 6.20 14.81 -2.12
CA ILE A 268 7.12 15.85 -2.58
C ILE A 268 7.84 15.38 -3.84
N HIS A 269 8.24 14.12 -3.88
CA HIS A 269 9.10 13.54 -4.91
C HIS A 269 8.50 12.28 -5.53
N ILE A 270 8.61 12.18 -6.86
CA ILE A 270 8.10 11.04 -7.63
C ILE A 270 8.78 9.71 -7.26
N TYR A 271 10.01 9.77 -6.71
CA TYR A 271 10.75 8.58 -6.28
C TYR A 271 10.32 8.03 -4.91
N SER A 272 9.35 8.68 -4.24
CA SER A 272 8.83 8.23 -2.95
C SER A 272 8.38 6.76 -2.98
N PRO A 273 8.70 5.95 -1.96
CA PRO A 273 8.20 4.58 -1.81
C PRO A 273 6.68 4.46 -1.89
N GLN A 274 5.95 5.52 -1.53
CA GLN A 274 4.48 5.56 -1.63
C GLN A 274 4.01 5.56 -3.09
N VAL A 275 4.73 6.24 -4.00
CA VAL A 275 4.42 6.22 -5.43
C VAL A 275 4.57 4.80 -5.97
N TRP A 276 5.67 4.13 -5.63
CA TRP A 276 5.91 2.73 -5.97
C TRP A 276 4.79 1.82 -5.45
N ALA A 277 4.38 1.98 -4.20
CA ALA A 277 3.29 1.21 -3.58
C ALA A 277 1.96 1.41 -4.32
N CYS A 278 1.62 2.64 -4.70
CA CYS A 278 0.41 2.93 -5.47
C CYS A 278 0.49 2.34 -6.89
N CYS A 279 1.66 2.35 -7.53
CA CYS A 279 1.87 1.68 -8.82
C CYS A 279 1.65 0.16 -8.72
N LEU A 280 2.22 -0.48 -7.70
CA LEU A 280 1.97 -1.91 -7.41
C LEU A 280 0.48 -2.18 -7.27
N ARG A 281 -0.22 -1.39 -6.45
CA ARG A 281 -1.66 -1.57 -6.22
C ARG A 281 -2.45 -1.47 -7.51
N TYR A 282 -2.18 -0.46 -8.34
CA TYR A 282 -2.87 -0.31 -9.61
C TYR A 282 -2.65 -1.51 -10.54
N VAL A 283 -1.41 -1.98 -10.66
CA VAL A 283 -1.03 -3.05 -11.57
C VAL A 283 -1.57 -4.41 -11.11
N PHE A 284 -1.50 -4.70 -9.81
CA PHE A 284 -1.78 -6.04 -9.28
C PHE A 284 -3.16 -6.20 -8.63
N SER A 285 -3.91 -5.14 -8.32
CA SER A 285 -5.23 -5.28 -7.66
C SER A 285 -6.18 -6.11 -8.51
N SER A 286 -6.56 -7.32 -8.08
CA SER A 286 -7.41 -8.24 -8.87
C SER A 286 -8.83 -7.71 -9.11
N SER A 287 -9.22 -6.67 -8.37
CA SER A 287 -10.56 -6.09 -8.41
C SER A 287 -10.76 -5.09 -9.54
N ILE A 288 -9.68 -4.53 -10.08
CA ILE A 288 -9.75 -3.63 -11.23
C ILE A 288 -9.96 -4.50 -12.48
N GLN A 289 -11.12 -4.36 -13.11
CA GLN A 289 -11.52 -5.17 -14.26
C GLN A 289 -10.73 -4.79 -15.52
N GLU A 290 -10.62 -3.49 -15.79
CA GLU A 290 -9.98 -3.00 -17.01
C GLU A 290 -8.93 -1.94 -16.70
N ARG A 291 -7.68 -2.26 -17.07
CA ARG A 291 -6.54 -1.34 -17.00
C ARG A 291 -6.04 -1.08 -18.41
N MET A 292 -6.06 0.18 -18.78
CA MET A 292 -5.43 0.68 -19.98
C MET A 292 -3.95 0.90 -19.69
N LEU A 293 -3.22 -0.21 -19.61
CA LEU A 293 -1.77 -0.17 -19.63
C LEU A 293 -1.38 0.22 -21.05
N ASN A 294 -0.87 1.45 -21.24
CA ASN A 294 -0.07 1.71 -22.42
C ASN A 294 1.12 0.76 -22.31
N LEU A 295 1.05 -0.35 -23.05
CA LEU A 295 1.99 -1.45 -23.01
C LEU A 295 3.42 -0.92 -23.07
N LEU A 296 4.10 -1.03 -21.93
CA LEU A 296 5.37 -1.75 -21.81
C LEU A 296 5.90 -2.17 -23.17
N THR A 297 6.97 -1.50 -23.61
CA THR A 297 7.97 -2.16 -24.46
C THR A 297 8.19 -3.56 -23.90
N LYS A 298 7.85 -4.58 -24.68
CA LYS A 298 8.09 -6.00 -24.36
C LYS A 298 9.56 -6.18 -23.97
N THR A 299 9.88 -6.15 -22.69
CA THR A 299 11.06 -6.85 -22.19
C THR A 299 10.58 -8.25 -21.87
N GLN A 300 11.02 -9.20 -22.71
CA GLN A 300 10.85 -10.63 -22.49
C GLN A 300 11.30 -11.00 -21.07
N PRO A 301 10.68 -12.00 -20.43
CA PRO A 301 11.28 -12.60 -19.24
C PRO A 301 12.57 -13.30 -19.70
N VAL A 302 13.72 -12.73 -19.36
CA VAL A 302 14.95 -13.50 -19.31
C VAL A 302 14.85 -14.33 -18.04
N LEU A 303 14.36 -15.55 -18.20
CA LEU A 303 14.70 -16.65 -17.30
C LEU A 303 16.21 -16.86 -17.42
N ASN A 304 16.92 -16.69 -16.31
CA ASN A 304 18.11 -17.44 -15.96
C ASN A 304 18.08 -17.67 -14.44
#